data_AF-A0A5E6UCQ0-F1
#
_entry.id   AF-A0A5E6UCQ0-F1
#
_cell.length_a   1.000
_cell.length_b   1.000
_cell.length_c   1.000
_cell.angle_alpha   90.00
_cell.angle_beta   90.00
_cell.angle_gamma   90.00
#
_symmetry.space_group_name_H-M   'P 1'
#
loop_
_entity.id
_entity.type
_entity.pdbx_description
1 polymer ?
#
loop_
_entity_poly.entity_id
_entity_poly.type
_entity_poly.pdbx_seq_one_letter_code
_entity_poly.pdbx_strand_id
1 'polypeptide(L)'
;MSPLKPADTQDPKLDSLLGELGELIRQARQKVLRAVDTIQVQTCWQIGRHIVEFEQEGAQREVYGKQLLALLAQHLPAQFGKGLDERNLRSMRHFHPLSPI
;
A
#
# COMPACT_ATOMS: atom_id res chain seq x y z
N MET A 1 3.07 39.83 -9.66
CA MET A 1 1.78 39.35 -9.15
C MET A 1 1.34 40.33 -8.08
N SER A 2 0.39 41.21 -8.39
CA SER A 2 -0.08 42.22 -7.42
C SER A 2 -0.79 41.51 -6.26
N PRO A 3 -0.52 41.88 -5.00
CA PRO A 3 -1.25 41.33 -3.87
C PRO A 3 -2.71 41.82 -3.97
N LEU A 4 -3.64 40.87 -3.86
CA LEU A 4 -5.08 41.15 -3.82
C LEU A 4 -5.38 42.09 -2.65
N LYS A 5 -6.28 43.05 -2.90
CA LYS A 5 -6.60 44.14 -1.98
C LYS A 5 -7.49 43.58 -0.85
N PRO A 6 -7.35 44.03 0.41
CA PRO A 6 -8.13 43.54 1.55
C PRO A 6 -9.64 43.86 1.51
N ALA A 7 -10.16 44.39 0.40
CA ALA A 7 -11.58 44.65 0.17
C ALA A 7 -12.27 43.52 -0.64
N ASP A 8 -11.51 42.60 -1.24
CA ASP A 8 -12.03 41.49 -2.05
C ASP A 8 -12.33 40.23 -1.20
N THR A 9 -12.32 40.35 0.13
CA THR A 9 -12.24 39.21 1.07
C THR A 9 -13.61 38.64 1.47
N GLN A 10 -14.71 39.08 0.86
CA GLN A 10 -16.08 38.57 1.09
C GLN A 10 -16.88 38.49 -0.21
N ASP A 11 -16.34 37.83 -1.24
CA ASP A 11 -17.16 37.42 -2.39
C ASP A 11 -17.75 36.02 -2.11
N PRO A 12 -19.06 35.91 -1.83
CA PRO A 12 -19.69 34.62 -1.55
C PRO A 12 -19.56 33.63 -2.72
N LYS A 13 -19.36 34.09 -3.96
CA LYS A 13 -19.08 33.21 -5.10
C LYS A 13 -17.67 32.64 -5.04
N LEU A 14 -16.70 33.44 -4.62
CA LEU A 14 -15.33 32.96 -4.41
C LEU A 14 -15.28 31.95 -3.26
N ASP A 15 -15.98 32.23 -2.16
CA ASP A 15 -16.06 31.30 -1.02
C ASP A 15 -16.73 29.98 -1.42
N SER A 16 -17.82 30.02 -2.20
CA SER A 16 -18.46 28.81 -2.76
C SER A 16 -17.49 28.03 -3.64
N LEU A 17 -16.79 28.70 -4.56
CA LEU A 17 -15.82 28.07 -5.45
C LEU A 17 -14.67 27.41 -4.66
N LEU A 18 -14.14 28.10 -3.64
CA LEU A 18 -13.09 27.55 -2.77
C LEU A 18 -13.60 26.32 -2.00
N GLY A 19 -14.84 26.35 -1.52
CA GLY A 19 -15.49 25.21 -0.87
C GLY A 19 -15.64 24.01 -1.81
N GLU A 20 -16.15 24.23 -3.01
CA GLU A 20 -16.33 23.19 -4.05
C GLU A 20 -14.99 22.56 -4.46
N LEU A 21 -13.96 23.39 -4.70
CA LEU A 21 -12.62 22.91 -5.05
C LEU A 21 -11.98 22.15 -3.88
N GLY A 22 -12.14 22.65 -2.65
CA GLY A 22 -11.66 21.97 -1.44
C GLY A 22 -12.29 20.58 -1.28
N GLU A 23 -13.59 20.49 -1.50
CA GLU A 23 -14.34 19.23 -1.45
C GLU A 23 -13.89 18.25 -2.54
N LEU A 24 -13.72 18.73 -3.78
CA LEU A 24 -13.20 17.92 -4.89
C LEU A 24 -11.82 17.34 -4.55
N ILE A 25 -10.91 18.15 -4.02
CA ILE A 25 -9.55 17.72 -3.63
C ILE A 25 -9.63 16.68 -2.51
N ARG A 26 -10.49 16.89 -1.51
CA ARG A 26 -10.66 15.94 -0.39
C ARG A 26 -11.18 14.60 -0.89
N GLN A 27 -12.19 14.60 -1.76
CA GLN A 27 -12.72 13.38 -2.36
C GLN A 27 -11.67 12.65 -3.20
N ALA A 28 -10.89 13.37 -4.01
CA ALA A 28 -9.81 12.79 -4.79
C ALA A 28 -8.77 12.09 -3.90
N ARG A 29 -8.31 12.75 -2.83
CA ARG A 29 -7.38 12.17 -1.86
C ARG A 29 -7.94 10.91 -1.20
N GLN A 30 -9.20 10.94 -0.78
CA GLN A 30 -9.85 9.76 -0.20
C GLN A 30 -9.92 8.59 -1.17
N LYS A 31 -10.24 8.84 -2.45
CA LYS A 31 -10.25 7.80 -3.49
C LYS A 31 -8.86 7.20 -3.69
N VAL A 32 -7.81 8.02 -3.74
CA VAL A 32 -6.43 7.55 -3.86
C VAL A 32 -6.05 6.67 -2.68
N LEU A 33 -6.33 7.11 -1.45
CA LEU A 33 -6.02 6.32 -0.24
C LEU A 33 -6.70 4.95 -0.28
N ARG A 34 -8.01 4.91 -0.59
CA ARG A 34 -8.74 3.63 -0.72
C ARG A 34 -8.16 2.73 -1.80
N ALA A 35 -7.78 3.29 -2.95
CA ALA A 35 -7.19 2.51 -4.02
C ALA A 35 -5.83 1.91 -3.59
N VAL A 36 -4.99 2.70 -2.91
CA VAL A 36 -3.72 2.24 -2.35
C VAL A 36 -3.95 1.13 -1.34
N ASP A 37 -4.88 1.30 -0.40
CA ASP A 37 -5.19 0.28 0.63
C ASP A 37 -5.60 -1.05 -0.02
N THR A 38 -6.50 -1.01 -1.00
CA THR A 38 -6.95 -2.21 -1.71
C THR A 38 -5.80 -2.90 -2.44
N ILE A 39 -4.99 -2.15 -3.19
CA ILE A 39 -3.84 -2.70 -3.92
C ILE A 39 -2.81 -3.27 -2.94
N GLN A 40 -2.60 -2.62 -1.80
CA GLN A 40 -1.66 -3.09 -0.78
C GLN A 40 -2.11 -4.41 -0.18
N VAL A 41 -3.38 -4.55 0.20
CA VAL A 41 -3.93 -5.81 0.73
C VAL A 41 -3.83 -6.93 -0.30
N GLN A 42 -4.21 -6.67 -1.55
CA GLN A 42 -4.09 -7.64 -2.63
C GLN A 42 -2.63 -8.07 -2.83
N THR A 43 -1.70 -7.12 -2.84
CA THR A 43 -0.26 -7.40 -3.01
C THR A 43 0.27 -8.28 -1.87
N CYS A 44 -0.05 -7.94 -0.61
CA CYS A 44 0.33 -8.74 0.56
C CYS A 44 -0.18 -10.18 0.47
N TRP A 45 -1.41 -10.37 0.01
CA TRP A 45 -1.98 -11.70 -0.18
C TRP A 45 -1.27 -12.49 -1.29
N GLN A 46 -0.99 -11.85 -2.43
CA GLN A 46 -0.27 -12.47 -3.55
C GLN A 46 1.15 -12.87 -3.17
N ILE A 47 1.87 -12.04 -2.39
CA ILE A 47 3.17 -12.40 -1.83
C ILE A 47 3.05 -13.64 -0.94
N GLY A 48 2.06 -13.67 -0.06
CA GLY A 48 1.77 -14.83 0.78
C GLY A 48 1.52 -16.11 -0.02
N ARG A 49 0.72 -16.01 -1.09
CA ARG A 49 0.45 -17.11 -2.02
C ARG A 49 1.73 -17.66 -2.62
N HIS A 50 2.56 -16.80 -3.22
CA HIS A 50 3.79 -17.21 -3.88
C HIS A 50 4.78 -17.88 -2.91
N ILE A 51 4.86 -17.41 -1.67
CA ILE A 51 5.69 -18.06 -0.65
C ILE A 51 5.16 -19.47 -0.34
N VAL A 52 3.84 -19.61 -0.14
CA VAL A 52 3.23 -20.91 0.19
C VAL A 52 3.37 -21.90 -0.98
N GLU A 53 3.10 -21.46 -2.21
CA GLU A 53 3.25 -22.29 -3.43
C GLU A 53 4.70 -22.77 -3.57
N PHE A 54 5.68 -21.87 -3.43
CA PHE A 54 7.11 -22.21 -3.50
C PHE A 54 7.52 -23.22 -2.43
N GLU A 55 6.99 -23.11 -1.20
CA GLU A 55 7.25 -24.07 -0.12
C GLU A 55 6.60 -25.44 -0.37
N GLN A 56 5.51 -25.50 -1.15
CA GLN A 56 4.73 -26.71 -1.44
C GLN A 56 5.26 -27.52 -2.63
N GLU A 57 6.06 -26.93 -3.51
CA GLU A 57 6.69 -27.61 -4.66
C GLU A 57 7.74 -28.69 -4.29
N GLY A 58 7.76 -29.15 -3.03
CA GLY A 58 8.30 -30.44 -2.58
C GLY A 58 9.81 -30.54 -2.47
N ALA A 59 10.56 -30.03 -3.46
CA ALA A 59 12.02 -30.15 -3.52
C ALA A 59 12.75 -28.98 -2.83
N GLN A 60 12.11 -27.82 -2.69
CA GLN A 60 12.74 -26.58 -2.20
C GLN A 60 12.73 -26.44 -0.67
N ARG A 61 11.98 -27.29 0.05
CA ARG A 61 11.97 -27.32 1.52
C ARG A 61 13.30 -27.78 2.12
N GLU A 62 14.06 -28.61 1.41
CA GLU A 62 15.42 -28.99 1.84
C GLU A 62 16.46 -27.91 1.51
N VAL A 63 16.29 -27.18 0.40
CA VAL A 63 17.27 -26.20 -0.08
C VAL A 63 17.12 -24.84 0.62
N TYR A 64 15.90 -24.31 0.70
CA TYR A 64 15.63 -22.99 1.27
C TYR A 64 14.90 -23.05 2.62
N GLY A 65 14.22 -24.16 2.91
CA GLY A 65 13.67 -24.54 4.21
C GLY A 65 13.21 -23.39 5.11
N LYS A 66 13.76 -23.33 6.33
CA LYS A 66 13.43 -22.29 7.33
C LYS A 66 14.01 -20.91 7.00
N GLN A 67 14.85 -20.79 5.97
CA GLN A 67 15.60 -19.57 5.63
C GLN A 67 14.97 -18.76 4.50
N LEU A 68 13.97 -19.28 3.79
CA LEU A 68 13.32 -18.58 2.68
C LEU A 68 12.88 -17.16 3.05
N LEU A 69 12.17 -17.00 4.18
CA LEU A 69 11.72 -15.68 4.63
C LEU A 69 12.88 -14.74 4.97
N ALA A 70 13.95 -15.27 5.54
CA ALA A 70 15.14 -14.48 5.87
C ALA A 70 15.86 -14.01 4.60
N LEU A 71 15.95 -14.88 3.58
CA LEU A 71 16.52 -14.54 2.27
C LEU A 71 15.69 -13.44 1.58
N LEU A 72 14.37 -13.62 1.53
CA LEU A 72 13.46 -12.61 0.98
C LEU A 72 13.57 -11.27 1.72
N ALA A 73 13.67 -11.30 3.06
CA ALA A 73 13.82 -10.10 3.88
C ALA A 73 15.16 -9.38 3.71
N GLN A 74 16.19 -10.05 3.18
CA GLN A 74 17.46 -9.40 2.85
C GLN A 74 17.40 -8.71 1.48
N HIS A 75 16.71 -9.32 0.51
CA HIS A 75 16.70 -8.81 -0.87
C HIS A 75 15.59 -7.81 -1.15
N LEU A 76 14.38 -8.06 -0.65
CA LEU A 76 13.20 -7.24 -1.01
C LEU A 76 13.27 -5.82 -0.46
N PRO A 77 13.68 -5.57 0.79
CA PRO A 77 13.77 -4.19 1.29
C PRO A 77 14.82 -3.34 0.59
N ALA A 78 15.88 -3.95 0.08
CA ALA A 78 16.91 -3.24 -0.69
C ALA A 78 16.37 -2.69 -2.02
N GLN A 79 15.37 -3.35 -2.61
CA GLN A 79 14.78 -2.96 -3.90
C GLN A 79 13.48 -2.16 -3.76
N PHE A 80 12.66 -2.49 -2.76
CA PHE A 80 11.29 -1.97 -2.64
C PHE A 80 11.03 -1.17 -1.36
N GLY A 81 12.02 -1.07 -0.47
CA GLY A 81 11.92 -0.28 0.75
C GLY A 81 11.28 -1.03 1.94
N LYS A 82 10.78 -0.25 2.91
CA LYS A 82 10.32 -0.77 4.19
C LYS A 82 9.04 -1.61 4.06
N GLY A 83 8.79 -2.48 5.05
CA GLY A 83 7.58 -3.31 5.11
C GLY A 83 7.71 -4.69 4.46
N LEU A 84 8.93 -5.09 4.07
CA LEU A 84 9.22 -6.42 3.50
C LEU A 84 10.25 -7.17 4.37
N ASP A 85 10.22 -6.92 5.68
CA ASP A 85 11.03 -7.67 6.65
C ASP A 85 10.47 -9.07 6.91
N GLU A 86 11.26 -9.90 7.59
CA GLU A 86 10.91 -11.30 7.82
C GLU A 86 9.60 -11.45 8.60
N ARG A 87 9.32 -10.54 9.54
CA ARG A 87 8.08 -10.57 10.33
C ARG A 87 6.89 -10.30 9.44
N ASN A 88 6.96 -9.31 8.55
CA ASN A 88 5.84 -8.99 7.68
C ASN A 88 5.63 -10.07 6.61
N LEU A 89 6.71 -10.61 6.02
CA LEU A 89 6.62 -11.74 5.09
C LEU A 89 6.02 -12.99 5.74
N ARG A 90 6.37 -13.25 7.00
CA ARG A 90 5.74 -14.31 7.79
C ARG A 90 4.24 -14.08 7.95
N SER A 91 3.82 -12.86 8.28
CA SER A 91 2.39 -12.51 8.36
C SER A 91 1.67 -12.73 7.03
N MET A 92 2.24 -12.25 5.92
CA MET A 92 1.68 -12.43 4.57
C MET A 92 1.50 -13.91 4.21
N ARG A 93 2.51 -14.74 4.49
CA ARG A 93 2.45 -16.20 4.27
C ARG A 93 1.29 -16.86 5.02
N HIS A 94 1.03 -16.46 6.27
CA HIS A 94 -0.09 -17.00 7.05
C HIS A 94 -1.45 -16.41 6.63
N PHE A 95 -1.46 -15.17 6.13
CA PHE A 95 -2.69 -14.47 5.74
C PHE A 95 -3.33 -15.06 4.47
N HIS A 96 -2.52 -15.42 3.47
CA HIS A 96 -3.00 -16.00 2.20
C HIS A 96 -4.06 -17.12 2.37
N PRO A 97 -3.77 -18.23 3.07
CA PRO A 97 -4.71 -19.34 3.20
C PRO A 97 -5.95 -19.02 4.05
N LEU A 98 -5.94 -17.93 4.83
CA LEU A 98 -7.01 -17.57 5.77
C LEU A 98 -8.01 -16.55 5.19
N SER A 99 -7.74 -15.95 4.04
CA SER A 99 -8.58 -14.90 3.46
C SER A 99 -8.54 -14.95 1.94
N PRO A 100 -9.35 -15.82 1.28
CA PRO A 100 -9.45 -15.80 -0.18
C PRO A 100 -10.04 -14.45 -0.63
N ILE A 101 -9.32 -13.74 -1.50
CA ILE A 101 -9.74 -12.50 -2.16
C ILE A 101 -9.97 -12.73 -3.65
#